data_AF-A0A2W7B2R3-F1
#
_entry.id   AF-A0A2W7B2R3-F1
#
_cell.length_a   1.000
_cell.length_b   1.000
_cell.length_c   1.000
_cell.angle_alpha   90.00
_cell.angle_beta   90.00
_cell.angle_gamma   90.00
#
_symmetry.space_group_name_H-M   'P 1'
#
loop_
_entity.id
_entity.type
_entity.pdbx_description
1 polymer ?
#
loop_
_entity_poly.entity_id
_entity_poly.type
_entity_poly.pdbx_seq_one_letter_code
_entity_poly.pdbx_strand_id
1 'polypeptide(L)'
;MIVKELEQQLLALRPSEKVQVIQLLAQSLGSSWQGIEKTPRVCGGEACIVNTRIPVWVLVEARGLGYSDVDLLTSYPTITATDLANAWVYAAAHADEIDLVIEQNEAA
;
A
#
# COMPACT_ATOMS: atom_id res chain seq x y z
N MET A 1 -13.28 -15.57 22.79
CA MET A 1 -13.87 -14.79 23.90
C MET A 1 -13.71 -13.30 23.65
N ILE A 2 -12.48 -12.79 23.47
CA ILE A 2 -12.17 -11.39 23.15
C ILE A 2 -12.95 -10.79 21.96
N VAL A 3 -13.02 -11.50 20.82
CA VAL A 3 -13.68 -10.97 19.61
C VAL A 3 -15.17 -10.71 19.81
N LYS A 4 -15.85 -11.56 20.58
CA LYS A 4 -17.30 -11.47 20.82
C LYS A 4 -17.66 -10.28 21.72
N GLU A 5 -16.73 -9.90 22.59
CA GLU A 5 -16.86 -8.77 23.50
C GLU A 5 -16.56 -7.45 22.78
N LEU A 6 -15.56 -7.47 21.89
CA LEU A 6 -15.24 -6.36 21.01
C LEU A 6 -16.37 -6.07 20.00
N GLU A 7 -17.05 -7.10 19.50
CA GLU A 7 -18.19 -6.96 18.59
C GLU A 7 -19.31 -6.08 19.17
N GLN A 8 -19.68 -6.30 20.43
CA GLN A 8 -20.69 -5.48 21.10
C GLN A 8 -20.26 -4.02 21.22
N GLN A 9 -18.99 -3.78 21.51
CA GLN A 9 -18.43 -2.43 21.61
C GLN A 9 -18.40 -1.74 20.25
N LEU A 10 -18.01 -2.45 19.18
CA LEU A 10 -17.99 -1.92 17.81
C LEU A 10 -19.40 -1.61 17.29
N LEU A 11 -20.39 -2.45 17.62
CA LEU A 11 -21.78 -2.23 17.23
C LEU A 11 -22.38 -0.99 17.89
N ALA A 12 -21.98 -0.69 19.13
CA ALA A 12 -22.43 0.46 19.91
C ALA A 12 -21.83 1.81 19.47
N LEU A 13 -20.78 1.80 18.63
CA LEU A 13 -20.15 3.03 18.12
C LEU A 13 -21.06 3.80 17.16
N ARG A 14 -20.90 5.12 17.15
CA ARG A 14 -21.51 6.00 16.14
C ARG A 14 -20.86 5.77 14.77
N PRO A 15 -21.53 6.13 13.66
CA PRO A 15 -20.98 5.94 12.32
C PRO A 15 -19.57 6.52 12.12
N SER A 16 -19.29 7.71 12.65
CA SER A 16 -17.96 8.34 12.55
C SER A 16 -16.87 7.58 13.30
N GLU A 17 -17.21 6.97 14.43
CA GLU A 17 -16.27 6.19 15.26
C GLU A 17 -16.01 4.82 14.64
N LYS A 18 -17.02 4.22 14.02
CA LYS A 18 -16.86 2.98 13.23
C LYS A 18 -15.85 3.19 12.10
N VAL A 19 -15.90 4.32 11.41
CA VAL A 19 -14.94 4.67 10.36
C VAL A 19 -13.53 4.80 10.93
N GLN A 20 -13.35 5.47 12.07
CA GLN A 20 -12.03 5.57 12.73
C GLN A 20 -11.46 4.21 13.13
N VAL A 21 -12.29 3.29 13.64
CA VAL A 21 -11.83 1.96 14.02
C VAL A 21 -11.47 1.12 12.79
N ILE A 22 -12.24 1.20 11.71
CA ILE A 22 -11.88 0.54 10.44
C ILE A 22 -10.51 1.03 9.97
N GLN A 23 -10.28 2.34 10.03
CA GLN A 23 -9.02 2.94 9.60
C GLN A 23 -7.84 2.53 10.49
N LEU A 24 -8.04 2.51 11.81
CA LEU A 24 -7.06 2.01 12.78
C LEU A 24 -6.72 0.52 12.55
N LEU A 25 -7.75 -0.31 12.33
CA LEU A 25 -7.56 -1.74 12.10
C LEU A 25 -6.84 -2.00 10.78
N ALA A 26 -7.20 -1.29 9.71
CA ALA A 26 -6.52 -1.36 8.42
C ALA A 26 -5.02 -1.00 8.53
N GLN A 27 -4.70 0.03 9.32
CA GLN A 27 -3.31 0.42 9.62
C GLN A 27 -2.58 -0.65 10.45
N SER A 28 -3.24 -1.23 11.45
CA SER A 28 -2.63 -2.21 12.36
C SER A 28 -2.44 -3.60 11.74
N LEU A 29 -3.30 -3.97 10.77
CA LEU A 29 -3.34 -5.34 10.27
C LEU A 29 -2.19 -5.66 9.33
N GLY A 30 -1.56 -4.68 8.69
CA GLY A 30 -0.20 -4.73 8.09
C GLY A 30 0.20 -5.91 7.17
N SER A 31 -0.66 -6.90 6.95
CA SER A 31 -0.31 -8.26 6.52
C SER A 31 -1.18 -8.78 5.38
N SER A 32 -2.08 -7.93 4.88
CA SER A 32 -2.76 -8.11 3.60
C SER A 32 -3.04 -6.72 3.02
N TRP A 33 -1.96 -6.00 2.69
CA TRP A 33 -2.07 -4.80 1.87
C TRP A 33 -2.80 -5.21 0.59
N GLN A 34 -4.04 -4.73 0.43
CA GLN A 34 -4.89 -5.18 -0.66
C GLN A 34 -4.17 -4.91 -1.98
N GLY A 35 -3.83 -5.96 -2.71
CA GLY A 35 -3.15 -5.82 -3.98
C GLY A 35 -1.66 -5.47 -3.92
N ILE A 36 -0.98 -5.52 -2.77
CA ILE A 36 0.49 -5.41 -2.69
C ILE A 36 1.07 -6.71 -2.11
N GLU A 37 2.05 -7.29 -2.80
CA GLU A 37 2.74 -8.51 -2.41
C GLU A 37 4.24 -8.31 -2.28
N LYS A 38 4.85 -8.98 -1.30
CA LYS A 38 6.30 -9.10 -1.15
C LYS A 38 6.69 -10.54 -1.38
N THR A 39 7.23 -10.83 -2.55
CA THR A 39 7.70 -12.18 -2.87
C THR A 39 9.23 -12.18 -2.84
N PRO A 40 9.91 -12.91 -1.93
CA PRO A 40 11.37 -12.88 -1.78
C PRO A 40 12.22 -13.15 -3.03
N ARG A 41 11.60 -13.67 -4.11
CA ARG A 41 12.26 -13.96 -5.40
C ARG A 41 11.81 -13.06 -6.56
N VAL A 42 10.94 -12.09 -6.30
CA VAL A 42 10.46 -11.12 -7.30
C VAL A 42 10.98 -9.76 -6.89
N CYS A 43 11.66 -9.05 -7.81
CA CYS A 43 12.27 -7.74 -7.58
C CYS A 43 13.06 -7.68 -6.25
N GLY A 44 13.91 -8.67 -5.97
CA GLY A 44 14.72 -8.69 -4.75
C GLY A 44 13.95 -8.84 -3.42
N GLY A 45 12.64 -9.08 -3.45
CA GLY A 45 11.78 -9.11 -2.26
C GLY A 45 11.03 -7.80 -1.97
N GLU A 46 11.12 -6.83 -2.88
CA GLU A 46 10.44 -5.54 -2.80
C GLU A 46 8.91 -5.67 -2.86
N ALA A 47 8.22 -4.66 -2.31
CA ALA A 47 6.78 -4.54 -2.42
C ALA A 47 6.37 -4.28 -3.88
N CYS A 48 5.59 -5.20 -4.46
CA CYS A 48 5.08 -5.11 -5.82
C CYS A 48 3.55 -5.10 -5.84
N ILE A 49 2.94 -4.49 -6.86
CA ILE A 49 1.51 -4.67 -7.11
C ILE A 49 1.25 -6.14 -7.44
N VAL A 50 0.22 -6.74 -6.84
CA VAL A 50 -0.12 -8.16 -6.94
C VAL A 50 -0.26 -8.60 -8.39
N ASN A 51 0.25 -9.79 -8.72
CA ASN A 51 0.25 -10.33 -10.08
C ASN A 51 1.03 -9.48 -11.10
N THR A 52 1.86 -8.53 -10.64
CA THR A 52 2.74 -7.74 -11.49
C THR A 52 4.17 -7.80 -10.99
N ARG A 53 5.09 -7.29 -11.80
CA ARG A 53 6.47 -6.99 -11.38
C ARG A 53 6.70 -5.49 -11.34
N ILE A 54 5.69 -4.73 -10.91
CA ILE A 54 5.76 -3.28 -10.79
C ILE A 54 5.98 -2.95 -9.32
N PRO A 55 7.20 -2.58 -8.92
CA PRO A 55 7.50 -2.23 -7.53
C PRO A 55 6.80 -0.93 -7.15
N VAL A 56 6.39 -0.83 -5.88
CA VAL A 56 5.77 0.39 -5.35
C VAL A 56 6.74 1.57 -5.38
N TRP A 57 8.03 1.33 -5.11
CA TRP A 57 9.05 2.39 -5.08
C TRP A 57 9.20 3.08 -6.45
N VAL A 58 9.10 2.35 -7.56
CA VAL A 58 9.18 2.91 -8.93
C VAL A 58 8.05 3.91 -9.17
N LEU A 59 6.85 3.59 -8.67
CA LEU A 59 5.69 4.48 -8.79
C LEU A 59 5.88 5.75 -7.95
N VAL A 60 6.42 5.60 -6.74
CA VAL A 60 6.71 6.72 -5.83
C VAL A 60 7.77 7.64 -6.42
N GLU A 61 8.87 7.08 -6.93
CA GLU A 61 9.94 7.83 -7.59
C GLU A 61 9.42 8.59 -8.83
N ALA A 62 8.70 7.91 -9.72
CA ALA A 62 8.12 8.55 -10.90
C ALA A 62 7.19 9.71 -10.54
N ARG A 63 6.38 9.55 -9.47
CA ARG A 63 5.56 10.64 -8.95
C ARG A 63 6.42 11.81 -8.41
N GLY A 64 7.53 11.52 -7.74
CA GLY A 64 8.52 12.52 -7.32
C GLY A 64 9.14 13.27 -8.50
N LEU A 65 9.30 12.61 -9.65
CA LEU A 65 9.75 13.21 -10.91
C LEU A 65 8.65 13.99 -11.66
N GLY A 66 7.43 14.05 -11.12
CA GLY A 66 6.33 14.85 -11.66
C GLY A 66 5.31 14.11 -12.51
N TYR A 67 5.37 12.76 -12.58
CA TYR A 67 4.34 11.98 -13.27
C TYR A 67 3.02 12.03 -12.51
N SER A 68 1.91 12.20 -13.24
CA SER A 68 0.57 12.11 -12.67
C SER A 68 0.07 10.66 -12.60
N ASP A 69 -0.96 10.41 -11.79
CA ASP A 69 -1.61 9.09 -11.75
C ASP A 69 -2.10 8.63 -13.13
N VAL A 70 -2.52 9.56 -13.99
CA VAL A 70 -2.93 9.26 -15.37
C VAL A 70 -1.74 8.82 -16.22
N ASP A 71 -0.59 9.46 -16.06
CA ASP A 71 0.63 9.08 -16.78
C ASP A 71 1.14 7.70 -16.35
N LEU A 72 1.04 7.40 -15.05
CA LEU A 72 1.39 6.09 -14.50
C LEU A 72 0.46 4.98 -15.02
N LEU A 73 -0.86 5.21 -15.03
CA LEU A 73 -1.83 4.25 -15.58
C LEU A 73 -1.67 4.08 -17.10
N THR A 74 -1.22 5.12 -17.80
CA THR A 74 -0.90 5.04 -19.23
C THR A 74 0.37 4.23 -19.47
N SER A 75 1.39 4.40 -18.63
CA SER A 75 2.68 3.70 -18.71
C SER A 75 2.57 2.24 -18.29
N TYR A 76 1.70 1.94 -17.33
CA TYR A 76 1.45 0.61 -16.79
C TYR A 76 -0.01 0.20 -17.00
N PRO A 77 -0.41 -0.16 -18.23
CA PRO A 77 -1.82 -0.48 -18.56
C PRO A 77 -2.35 -1.75 -17.88
N THR A 78 -1.47 -2.51 -17.21
CA THR A 78 -1.82 -3.73 -16.46
C THR A 78 -2.28 -3.45 -15.03
N ILE A 79 -2.13 -2.23 -14.52
CA ILE A 79 -2.57 -1.84 -13.17
C ILE A 79 -3.80 -0.94 -13.25
N THR A 80 -4.64 -1.00 -12.22
CA THR A 80 -5.84 -0.20 -12.11
C THR A 80 -5.63 1.01 -11.19
N ALA A 81 -6.55 1.97 -11.23
CA ALA A 81 -6.54 3.09 -10.30
C ALA A 81 -6.64 2.62 -8.83
N THR A 82 -7.31 1.49 -8.58
CA THR A 82 -7.39 0.88 -7.26
C THR A 82 -6.03 0.34 -6.81
N ASP A 83 -5.29 -0.31 -7.71
CA ASP A 83 -3.94 -0.80 -7.41
C ASP A 83 -2.98 0.34 -7.09
N LEU A 84 -3.09 1.44 -7.85
CA LEU A 84 -2.31 2.65 -7.60
C LEU A 84 -2.65 3.30 -6.24
N ALA A 85 -3.94 3.37 -5.90
CA ALA A 85 -4.36 3.84 -4.58
C ALA A 85 -3.80 2.96 -3.44
N ASN A 86 -3.81 1.64 -3.63
CA ASN A 86 -3.24 0.70 -2.68
C ASN A 86 -1.72 0.86 -2.54
N ALA A 87 -1.02 1.11 -3.65
CA ALA A 87 0.41 1.40 -3.65
C ALA A 87 0.74 2.68 -2.85
N TRP A 88 -0.07 3.73 -2.96
CA TRP A 88 0.08 4.96 -2.18
C TRP A 88 -0.17 4.77 -0.69
N VAL A 89 -1.20 4.00 -0.33
CA VAL A 89 -1.47 3.65 1.06
C VAL A 89 -0.31 2.84 1.65
N TYR A 90 0.24 1.89 0.88
CA TYR A 90 1.42 1.13 1.27
C TYR A 90 2.64 2.06 1.47
N ALA A 91 2.96 2.90 0.48
CA ALA A 91 4.11 3.79 0.55
C ALA A 91 4.03 4.76 1.75
N ALA A 92 2.85 5.29 2.06
CA ALA A 92 2.65 6.15 3.22
C ALA A 92 2.85 5.41 4.56
N ALA A 93 2.52 4.11 4.61
CA ALA A 93 2.71 3.29 5.80
C ALA A 93 4.15 2.77 5.97
N HIS A 94 4.92 2.69 4.88
CA HIS A 94 6.28 2.14 4.84
C HIS A 94 7.26 3.13 4.20
N ALA A 95 7.18 4.42 4.54
CA ALA A 95 7.98 5.47 3.91
C ALA A 95 9.49 5.20 4.03
N ASP A 96 9.98 4.87 5.23
CA ASP A 96 11.40 4.57 5.48
C ASP A 96 11.92 3.41 4.62
N GLU A 97 11.07 2.40 4.34
CA GLU A 97 11.43 1.28 3.47
C GLU A 97 11.55 1.73 2.02
N ILE A 98 10.57 2.50 1.53
CA ILE A 98 10.54 2.96 0.15
C ILE A 98 11.71 3.91 -0.12
N ASP A 99 11.97 4.86 0.77
CA ASP A 99 13.07 5.81 0.63
C ASP A 99 14.42 5.08 0.60
N LEU A 100 14.63 4.10 1.48
CA LEU A 100 15.85 3.29 1.49
C LEU A 100 16.04 2.53 0.17
N VAL A 101 14.98 1.97 -0.41
CA VAL A 101 15.07 1.24 -1.68
C VAL A 101 15.35 2.19 -2.84
N ILE A 102 14.77 3.39 -2.85
CA ILE A 102 15.06 4.42 -3.86
C ILE A 102 16.53 4.83 -3.78
N GLU A 103 17.04 5.17 -2.60
CA GLU A 103 18.45 5.54 -2.40
C GLU A 103 19.41 4.44 -2.87
N GLN A 104 19.10 3.18 -2.57
CA GLN A 104 19.91 2.03 -3.00
C GLN A 104 19.92 1.85 -4.52
N ASN A 105 18.80 2.11 -5.19
CA ASN A 105 18.71 1.98 -6.64
C ASN A 105 19.31 3.19 -7.39
N GLU A 106 19.28 4.39 -6.82
CA GLU A 106 19.97 5.56 -7.40
C GLU A 106 21.50 5.45 -7.31
N ALA A 107 22.02 4.75 -6.29
CA ALA A 107 23.45 4.58 -6.07
C ALA A 107 24.09 3.42 -6.87
N ALA A 108 23.31 2.63 -7.59
CA ALA A 108 23.73 1.44 -8.34
C ALA A 108 23.99 1.72 -9.84
#